data_AF-A0AA36PFQ9-F1
#
_entry.id   AF-A0AA36PFQ9-F1
#
_cell.length_a   1.000
_cell.length_b   1.000
_cell.length_c   1.000
_cell.angle_alpha   90.00
_cell.angle_beta   90.00
_cell.angle_gamma   90.00
#
_symmetry.space_group_name_H-M   'P 1'
#
loop_
_entity.id
_entity.type
_entity.pdbx_description
1 polymer ?
#
loop_
_entity_poly.entity_id
_entity_poly.type
_entity_poly.pdbx_seq_one_letter_code
_entity_poly.pdbx_strand_id
1 'polypeptide(L)'
;MNVKYKHLFISTLLFMLSPTVIAAPYFYNYYVKNYTHCSVKLLDDSSVEVSLQVNLADNILDSPHNDKEGGEHKEGWKYKEGWEHRQRLKELFKLDKFIPLSPNHALLSLYFYDADGSPNTTIQLSHISHLTLNGSSPKNTSNSTQEIRFENDSAPFSKTRYSVSFKVSANALKSIRIGATVGGILIAHSTKQEYPLLSSKGVSFSPSGHQCEYFDPQSGIAPQSLKVDPKFHLISSIWQLKNLDLDYLLEALAAHGKLTTARGLHALLVNPKASQFCLSYRSIGIENTKYMIKASSLNGLSANNQHFQLRENAGNNTINYQVRMKNAENRGVNFELPKEQKFIKLRNNNNDTEQMCWSPKIWLYGTDTTIDKGSYSDTLNFTITPEA
;
A
#
# COMPACT_ATOMS: atom_id res chain seq x y z
N MET A 1 -43.13 0.67 60.69
CA MET A 1 -42.50 1.55 59.68
C MET A 1 -41.58 0.68 58.84
N ASN A 2 -42.05 0.22 57.67
CA ASN A 2 -41.34 -0.70 56.78
C ASN A 2 -41.56 -0.20 55.35
N VAL A 3 -40.50 0.29 54.70
CA VAL A 3 -40.57 0.78 53.31
C VAL A 3 -40.14 -0.35 52.39
N LYS A 4 -41.06 -0.78 51.51
CA LYS A 4 -40.79 -1.67 50.38
C LYS A 4 -40.28 -0.83 49.20
N TYR A 5 -39.00 -0.89 48.89
CA TYR A 5 -38.46 -0.45 47.60
C TYR A 5 -38.33 -1.66 46.66
N LYS A 6 -39.36 -1.88 45.84
CA LYS A 6 -39.29 -2.68 44.61
C LYS A 6 -40.28 -2.02 43.65
N HIS A 7 -39.88 -1.87 42.39
CA HIS A 7 -40.54 -1.11 41.30
C HIS A 7 -40.09 0.35 41.15
N LEU A 8 -38.80 0.58 40.89
CA LEU A 8 -38.33 1.81 40.26
C LEU A 8 -36.96 1.58 39.58
N PHE A 9 -36.85 0.56 38.73
CA PHE A 9 -35.62 0.34 37.94
C PHE A 9 -35.83 -0.30 36.56
N ILE A 10 -37.06 -0.30 36.02
CA ILE A 10 -37.35 -0.81 34.65
C ILE A 10 -38.21 0.18 33.86
N SER A 11 -38.06 1.49 34.11
CA SER A 11 -38.77 2.53 33.35
C SER A 11 -37.87 3.65 32.84
N THR A 12 -36.55 3.56 33.06
CA THR A 12 -35.58 4.62 32.73
C THR A 12 -34.47 4.12 31.80
N LEU A 13 -34.77 3.10 30.98
CA LEU A 13 -33.85 2.58 29.95
C LEU A 13 -34.51 2.49 28.57
N LEU A 14 -35.41 3.42 28.25
CA LEU A 14 -36.12 3.46 26.96
C LEU A 14 -36.22 4.88 26.35
N PHE A 15 -35.41 5.82 26.85
CA PHE A 15 -35.32 7.19 26.32
C PHE A 15 -33.86 7.58 26.12
N MET A 16 -33.17 6.98 25.14
CA MET A 16 -32.05 7.58 24.38
C MET A 16 -31.69 6.69 23.18
N LEU A 17 -32.69 6.33 22.37
CA LEU A 17 -32.43 6.02 20.97
C LEU A 17 -33.21 7.07 20.18
N SER A 18 -32.57 8.22 19.97
CA SER A 18 -33.01 9.11 18.90
C SER A 18 -33.03 8.27 17.62
N PRO A 19 -34.18 8.08 16.96
CA PRO A 19 -34.24 7.41 15.68
C PRO A 19 -33.79 8.44 14.65
N THR A 20 -32.50 8.76 14.59
CA THR A 20 -31.92 9.10 13.31
C THR A 20 -31.74 7.78 12.58
N VAL A 21 -32.86 7.24 12.09
CA VAL A 21 -32.84 6.33 10.95
C VAL A 21 -32.34 7.19 9.79
N ILE A 22 -31.02 7.35 9.70
CA ILE A 22 -30.39 7.74 8.44
C ILE A 22 -30.67 6.54 7.56
N ALA A 23 -31.67 6.67 6.68
CA ALA A 23 -31.93 5.67 5.67
C ALA A 23 -30.60 5.40 4.95
N ALA A 24 -30.23 4.12 4.81
CA ALA A 24 -29.05 3.75 4.06
C ALA A 24 -29.07 4.45 2.69
N PRO A 25 -27.92 4.96 2.21
CA PRO A 25 -27.87 5.74 0.99
C PRO A 25 -28.37 4.90 -0.18
N TYR A 26 -29.15 5.52 -1.06
CA TYR A 26 -29.61 4.86 -2.26
C TYR A 26 -28.49 4.82 -3.28
N PHE A 27 -28.33 3.69 -3.97
CA PHE A 27 -27.33 3.51 -5.00
C PHE A 27 -27.92 3.67 -6.39
N TYR A 28 -27.22 4.40 -7.27
CA TYR A 28 -27.68 4.72 -8.61
C TYR A 28 -26.63 4.44 -9.69
N ASN A 29 -26.96 3.51 -10.59
CA ASN A 29 -26.07 3.01 -11.66
C ASN A 29 -25.71 4.05 -12.72
N TYR A 30 -26.50 5.11 -12.84
CA TYR A 30 -26.32 6.11 -13.89
C TYR A 30 -25.84 7.45 -13.34
N TYR A 31 -25.32 7.51 -12.11
CA TYR A 31 -24.76 8.76 -11.56
C TYR A 31 -23.41 9.11 -12.19
N VAL A 32 -22.54 8.10 -12.35
CA VAL A 32 -21.18 8.27 -12.89
C VAL A 32 -21.08 7.67 -14.29
N LYS A 33 -20.42 8.41 -15.20
CA LYS A 33 -20.05 7.94 -16.54
C LYS A 33 -18.79 7.10 -16.48
N ASN A 34 -17.70 7.66 -15.96
CA ASN A 34 -16.44 6.97 -15.75
C ASN A 34 -15.53 7.69 -14.72
N TYR A 35 -14.43 7.03 -14.39
CA TYR A 35 -13.34 7.57 -13.59
C TYR A 35 -12.08 7.69 -14.44
N THR A 36 -11.28 8.72 -14.19
CA THR A 36 -10.04 9.01 -14.92
C THR A 36 -8.99 9.57 -13.96
N HIS A 37 -7.73 9.66 -14.42
CA HIS A 37 -6.63 10.25 -13.65
C HIS A 37 -6.47 9.64 -12.23
N CYS A 38 -6.68 8.32 -12.11
CA CYS A 38 -6.54 7.63 -10.84
C CYS A 38 -5.07 7.47 -10.46
N SER A 39 -4.72 7.92 -9.26
CA SER A 39 -3.41 7.71 -8.67
C SER A 39 -3.54 7.35 -7.20
N VAL A 40 -2.89 6.25 -6.80
CA VAL A 40 -2.60 5.93 -5.41
C VAL A 40 -1.12 5.63 -5.28
N LYS A 41 -0.45 6.26 -4.32
CA LYS A 41 0.99 6.07 -4.10
C LYS A 41 1.34 6.15 -2.63
N LEU A 42 2.30 5.32 -2.22
CA LEU A 42 2.93 5.41 -0.90
C LEU A 42 4.02 6.48 -0.93
N LEU A 43 3.97 7.41 0.01
CA LEU A 43 4.95 8.47 0.19
C LEU A 43 6.06 8.05 1.18
N ASP A 44 7.17 8.80 1.15
CA ASP A 44 8.32 8.53 2.02
C ASP A 44 8.01 8.79 3.50
N ASP A 45 7.01 9.62 3.82
CA ASP A 45 6.51 9.87 5.18
C ASP A 45 5.55 8.78 5.71
N SER A 46 5.41 7.67 4.98
CA SER A 46 4.46 6.60 5.27
C SER A 46 3.01 7.08 5.29
N SER A 47 2.66 8.04 4.43
CA SER A 47 1.26 8.31 4.07
C SER A 47 0.95 7.78 2.66
N VAL A 48 -0.30 7.43 2.42
CA VAL A 48 -0.82 7.04 1.11
C VAL A 48 -1.55 8.24 0.53
N GLU A 49 -1.04 8.77 -0.57
CA GLU A 49 -1.70 9.84 -1.32
C GLU A 49 -2.60 9.25 -2.40
N VAL A 50 -3.85 9.70 -2.43
CA VAL A 50 -4.88 9.24 -3.36
C VAL A 50 -5.43 10.45 -4.11
N SER A 51 -5.56 10.31 -5.43
CA SER A 51 -6.27 11.27 -6.27
C SER A 51 -7.01 10.57 -7.41
N LEU A 52 -8.14 11.14 -7.80
CA LEU A 52 -8.95 10.65 -8.92
C LEU A 52 -9.82 11.77 -9.48
N GLN A 53 -10.23 11.61 -10.74
CA GLN A 53 -11.27 12.42 -11.35
C GLN A 53 -12.48 11.57 -11.67
N VAL A 54 -13.66 12.09 -11.34
CA VAL A 54 -14.95 11.50 -11.68
C VAL A 54 -15.60 12.32 -12.76
N ASN A 55 -16.05 11.68 -13.84
CA ASN A 55 -16.94 12.31 -14.80
C ASN A 55 -18.35 11.78 -14.56
N LEU A 56 -19.24 12.67 -14.14
CA LEU A 56 -20.64 12.38 -13.90
C LEU A 56 -21.36 12.07 -15.22
N ALA A 57 -22.52 11.42 -15.14
CA ALA A 57 -23.38 11.24 -16.30
C ALA A 57 -23.84 12.58 -16.88
N ASP A 58 -24.00 12.60 -18.20
CA ASP A 58 -24.47 13.79 -18.91
C ASP A 58 -25.89 14.14 -18.40
N ASN A 59 -26.15 15.44 -18.19
CA ASN A 59 -27.48 15.97 -17.80
C ASN A 59 -28.00 15.49 -16.42
N ILE A 60 -27.17 14.83 -15.59
CA ILE A 60 -27.57 14.40 -14.23
C ILE A 60 -27.85 15.58 -13.29
N LEU A 61 -27.20 16.72 -13.53
CA LEU A 61 -27.34 17.95 -12.74
C LEU A 61 -28.36 18.94 -13.34
N ASP A 62 -28.98 18.60 -14.47
CA ASP A 62 -29.89 19.51 -15.16
C ASP A 62 -31.20 19.66 -14.36
N SER A 63 -31.38 20.83 -13.75
CA SER A 63 -32.64 21.25 -13.16
C SER A 63 -33.55 21.81 -14.27
N PRO A 64 -34.86 21.52 -14.28
CA PRO A 64 -35.75 22.10 -15.28
C PRO A 64 -35.74 23.63 -15.17
N HIS A 65 -35.49 24.33 -16.27
CA HIS A 65 -36.15 25.61 -16.51
C HIS A 65 -37.66 25.36 -16.55
N ASN A 66 -38.45 26.33 -16.09
CA ASN A 66 -39.90 26.37 -15.85
C ASN A 66 -40.84 25.87 -16.98
N ASP A 67 -40.59 24.71 -17.57
CA ASP A 67 -41.34 24.20 -18.70
C ASP A 67 -42.32 23.15 -18.21
N LYS A 68 -43.59 23.42 -18.51
CA LYS A 68 -44.75 22.59 -18.19
C LYS A 68 -44.49 21.14 -18.62
N GLU A 69 -44.78 20.21 -17.72
CA GLU A 69 -44.90 18.79 -18.05
C GLU A 69 -45.74 18.63 -19.33
N GLY A 70 -45.11 18.19 -20.43
CA GLY A 70 -45.79 17.91 -21.69
C GLY A 70 -45.66 18.93 -22.83
N GLY A 71 -44.79 19.95 -22.72
CA GLY A 71 -44.45 20.80 -23.87
C GLY A 71 -43.53 20.08 -24.87
N GLU A 72 -44.02 19.75 -26.07
CA GLU A 72 -43.20 19.26 -27.17
C GLU A 72 -42.19 20.34 -27.62
N HIS A 73 -40.96 20.25 -27.14
CA HIS A 73 -39.85 21.04 -27.67
C HIS A 73 -38.95 20.19 -28.56
N LYS A 74 -38.78 20.66 -29.80
CA LYS A 74 -37.87 20.12 -30.83
C LYS A 74 -36.41 20.50 -30.55
N GLU A 75 -35.82 20.07 -29.45
CA GLU A 75 -34.36 20.17 -29.28
C GLU A 75 -33.78 18.93 -28.58
N GLY A 76 -32.97 18.17 -29.32
CA GLY A 76 -31.77 17.48 -28.81
C GLY A 76 -31.91 16.25 -27.90
N TRP A 77 -31.12 15.21 -28.22
CA TRP A 77 -30.85 14.02 -27.39
C TRP A 77 -30.55 14.33 -25.90
N LYS A 78 -29.98 15.51 -25.63
CA LYS A 78 -29.66 16.04 -24.29
C LYS A 78 -30.89 16.10 -23.35
N TYR A 79 -32.05 16.50 -23.87
CA TYR A 79 -33.28 16.61 -23.07
C TYR A 79 -33.88 15.24 -22.71
N LYS A 80 -33.68 14.24 -23.58
CA LYS A 80 -34.16 12.87 -23.38
C LYS A 80 -33.42 12.19 -22.24
N GLU A 81 -32.08 12.25 -22.23
CA GLU A 81 -31.26 11.62 -21.19
C GLU A 81 -31.53 12.22 -19.81
N GLY A 82 -31.57 13.55 -19.71
CA GLY A 82 -31.95 14.22 -18.46
C GLY A 82 -33.33 13.78 -17.98
N TRP A 83 -34.33 13.66 -18.86
CA TRP A 83 -35.67 13.20 -18.49
C TRP A 83 -35.70 11.76 -17.98
N GLU A 84 -34.94 10.85 -18.60
CA GLU A 84 -34.83 9.46 -18.12
C GLU A 84 -34.22 9.38 -16.72
N HIS A 85 -33.19 10.19 -16.43
CA HIS A 85 -32.62 10.26 -15.08
C HIS A 85 -33.67 10.68 -14.05
N ARG A 86 -34.49 11.68 -14.39
CA ARG A 86 -35.56 12.16 -13.50
C ARG A 86 -36.59 11.09 -13.19
N GLN A 87 -37.07 10.37 -14.21
CA GLN A 87 -38.05 9.31 -14.00
C GLN A 87 -37.49 8.18 -13.12
N ARG A 88 -36.26 7.75 -13.40
CA ARG A 88 -35.59 6.70 -12.60
C ARG A 88 -35.40 7.11 -11.14
N LEU A 89 -35.04 8.36 -10.88
CA LEU A 89 -34.88 8.87 -9.50
C LEU A 89 -36.25 8.99 -8.79
N LYS A 90 -37.28 9.45 -9.51
CA LYS A 90 -38.65 9.50 -8.99
C LYS A 90 -39.15 8.11 -8.58
N GLU A 91 -38.90 7.10 -9.40
CA GLU A 91 -39.23 5.70 -9.12
C GLU A 91 -38.42 5.14 -7.94
N LEU A 92 -37.09 5.37 -7.92
CA LEU A 92 -36.18 4.87 -6.89
C LEU A 92 -36.58 5.34 -5.48
N PHE A 93 -36.93 6.63 -5.36
CA PHE A 93 -37.31 7.25 -4.09
C PHE A 93 -38.82 7.26 -3.83
N LYS A 94 -39.64 6.73 -4.76
CA LYS A 94 -41.11 6.75 -4.71
C LYS A 94 -41.66 8.17 -4.47
N LEU A 95 -41.13 9.14 -5.22
CA LEU A 95 -41.50 10.54 -5.07
C LEU A 95 -42.71 10.89 -5.94
N ASP A 96 -43.62 11.72 -5.43
CA ASP A 96 -44.74 12.21 -6.23
C ASP A 96 -44.30 13.27 -7.25
N LYS A 97 -43.26 14.03 -6.93
CA LYS A 97 -42.69 15.09 -7.75
C LYS A 97 -41.18 14.91 -7.91
N PHE A 98 -40.65 15.39 -9.04
CA PHE A 98 -39.21 15.42 -9.25
C PHE A 98 -38.53 16.35 -8.25
N ILE A 99 -37.42 15.88 -7.68
CA ILE A 99 -36.54 16.65 -6.80
C ILE A 99 -35.18 16.73 -7.48
N PRO A 100 -34.64 17.93 -7.75
CA PRO A 100 -33.34 18.07 -8.37
C PRO A 100 -32.21 17.68 -7.41
N LEU A 101 -31.10 17.22 -7.98
CA LEU A 101 -29.83 17.12 -7.26
C LEU A 101 -29.35 18.53 -6.90
N SER A 102 -28.91 18.70 -5.66
CA SER A 102 -28.42 19.99 -5.19
C SER A 102 -27.04 20.29 -5.78
N PRO A 103 -26.84 21.45 -6.45
CA PRO A 103 -25.53 21.84 -6.98
C PRO A 103 -24.54 22.29 -5.88
N ASN A 104 -25.02 22.43 -4.65
CA ASN A 104 -24.24 22.86 -3.49
C ASN A 104 -23.83 21.70 -2.59
N HIS A 105 -24.30 20.48 -2.87
CA HIS A 105 -24.02 19.30 -2.06
C HIS A 105 -23.40 18.18 -2.88
N ALA A 106 -22.33 17.60 -2.36
CA ALA A 106 -21.73 16.37 -2.89
C ALA A 106 -21.47 15.38 -1.75
N LEU A 107 -21.45 14.10 -2.12
CA LEU A 107 -21.12 12.99 -1.24
C LEU A 107 -19.88 12.26 -1.75
N LEU A 108 -19.08 11.77 -0.82
CA LEU A 108 -17.99 10.84 -1.08
C LEU A 108 -18.07 9.70 -0.07
N SER A 109 -17.95 8.46 -0.54
CA SER A 109 -17.75 7.30 0.33
C SER A 109 -16.44 6.63 -0.03
N LEU A 110 -15.61 6.41 0.99
CA LEU A 110 -14.32 5.74 0.91
C LEU A 110 -14.41 4.38 1.60
N TYR A 111 -13.88 3.37 0.93
CA TYR A 111 -13.92 1.97 1.35
C TYR A 111 -12.49 1.48 1.50
N PHE A 112 -12.18 0.89 2.66
CA PHE A 112 -10.87 0.36 2.97
C PHE A 112 -10.99 -1.12 3.31
N TYR A 113 -9.97 -1.89 2.96
CA TYR A 113 -9.96 -3.34 3.18
C TYR A 113 -8.65 -3.79 3.80
N ASP A 114 -8.75 -4.80 4.67
CA ASP A 114 -7.60 -5.48 5.23
C ASP A 114 -6.98 -6.46 4.22
N ALA A 115 -5.80 -6.99 4.55
CA ALA A 115 -5.04 -7.89 3.68
C ALA A 115 -5.77 -9.21 3.40
N ASP A 116 -6.67 -9.64 4.28
CA ASP A 116 -7.52 -10.83 4.09
C ASP A 116 -8.76 -10.56 3.23
N GLY A 117 -8.95 -9.32 2.79
CA GLY A 117 -10.08 -8.87 1.97
C GLY A 117 -11.32 -8.46 2.76
N SER A 118 -11.28 -8.49 4.09
CA SER A 118 -12.38 -8.00 4.92
C SER A 118 -12.46 -6.46 4.93
N PRO A 119 -13.66 -5.85 5.03
CA PRO A 119 -13.78 -4.40 5.16
C PRO A 119 -13.12 -3.90 6.44
N ASN A 120 -12.22 -2.91 6.31
CA ASN A 120 -11.58 -2.26 7.45
C ASN A 120 -12.44 -1.09 7.94
N THR A 121 -13.20 -1.33 9.01
CA THR A 121 -14.09 -0.34 9.64
C THR A 121 -13.40 0.52 10.70
N THR A 122 -12.12 0.28 10.98
CA THR A 122 -11.35 1.02 12.00
C THR A 122 -10.87 2.37 11.49
N ILE A 123 -10.83 2.56 10.16
CA ILE A 123 -10.42 3.81 9.54
C ILE A 123 -11.56 4.81 9.61
N GLN A 124 -11.31 5.90 10.33
CA GLN A 124 -12.22 7.01 10.51
C GLN A 124 -11.74 8.21 9.68
N LEU A 125 -12.65 9.17 9.46
CA LEU A 125 -12.37 10.40 8.72
C LEU A 125 -11.22 11.21 9.34
N SER A 126 -11.04 11.14 10.66
CA SER A 126 -9.93 11.77 11.38
C SER A 126 -8.54 11.24 11.00
N HIS A 127 -8.45 10.03 10.43
CA HIS A 127 -7.20 9.45 9.91
C HIS A 127 -6.88 9.93 8.48
N ILE A 128 -7.79 10.69 7.86
CA ILE A 128 -7.68 11.19 6.51
C ILE A 128 -7.37 12.69 6.57
N SER A 129 -6.26 13.09 5.96
CA SER A 129 -5.84 14.49 5.86
C SER A 129 -5.96 15.00 4.43
N HIS A 130 -6.03 16.32 4.28
CA HIS A 130 -6.13 17.00 2.99
C HIS A 130 -7.26 16.48 2.08
N LEU A 131 -8.33 15.95 2.67
CA LEU A 131 -9.49 15.49 1.91
C LEU A 131 -10.19 16.68 1.26
N THR A 132 -10.27 16.64 -0.07
CA THR A 132 -10.96 17.64 -0.88
C THR A 132 -11.79 17.00 -1.98
N LEU A 133 -12.92 17.63 -2.29
CA LEU A 133 -13.73 17.37 -3.47
C LEU A 133 -13.94 18.70 -4.20
N ASN A 134 -13.46 18.82 -5.43
CA ASN A 134 -13.37 20.07 -6.19
C ASN A 134 -12.75 21.22 -5.37
N GLY A 135 -11.71 20.91 -4.58
CA GLY A 135 -11.02 21.88 -3.72
C GLY A 135 -11.78 22.27 -2.45
N SER A 136 -13.01 21.78 -2.25
CA SER A 136 -13.78 22.01 -1.02
C SER A 136 -13.47 20.95 0.03
N SER A 137 -13.36 21.37 1.29
CA SER A 137 -13.19 20.47 2.44
C SER A 137 -14.54 19.90 2.90
N PRO A 138 -14.56 18.73 3.56
CA PRO A 138 -15.78 18.12 4.05
C PRO A 138 -16.41 18.96 5.18
N LYS A 139 -17.74 18.95 5.24
CA LYS A 139 -18.50 19.43 6.40
C LYS A 139 -18.34 18.40 7.52
N ASN A 140 -17.75 18.81 8.63
CA ASN A 140 -17.37 17.88 9.70
C ASN A 140 -18.58 17.48 10.57
N THR A 141 -19.44 16.62 10.04
CA THR A 141 -20.69 16.17 10.69
C THR A 141 -20.60 14.74 11.25
N SER A 142 -19.58 13.97 10.85
CA SER A 142 -19.39 12.57 11.24
C SER A 142 -17.93 12.16 11.05
N ASN A 143 -17.46 11.20 11.86
CA ASN A 143 -16.16 10.55 11.68
C ASN A 143 -16.20 9.36 10.71
N SER A 144 -17.34 9.10 10.06
CA SER A 144 -17.49 8.05 9.06
C SER A 144 -16.69 8.36 7.79
N THR A 145 -16.09 7.34 7.20
CA THR A 145 -15.48 7.39 5.86
C THR A 145 -16.50 7.17 4.74
N GLN A 146 -17.71 6.76 5.10
CA GLN A 146 -18.86 6.64 4.19
C GLN A 146 -19.79 7.85 4.36
N GLU A 147 -20.39 8.31 3.25
CA GLU A 147 -21.29 9.47 3.19
C GLU A 147 -20.67 10.76 3.72
N ILE A 148 -19.40 10.99 3.40
CA ILE A 148 -18.70 12.24 3.71
C ILE A 148 -19.36 13.37 2.91
N ARG A 149 -19.86 14.37 3.63
CA ARG A 149 -20.65 15.46 3.07
C ARG A 149 -19.77 16.65 2.72
N PHE A 150 -19.98 17.21 1.54
CA PHE A 150 -19.39 18.47 1.11
C PHE A 150 -20.51 19.45 0.80
N GLU A 151 -20.43 20.64 1.40
CA GLU A 151 -21.39 21.72 1.20
C GLU A 151 -20.62 22.99 0.89
N ASN A 152 -20.97 23.66 -0.21
CA ASN A 152 -20.32 24.90 -0.60
C ASN A 152 -21.28 25.78 -1.41
N ASP A 153 -21.52 27.00 -0.91
CA ASP A 153 -22.42 27.99 -1.50
C ASP A 153 -21.95 28.54 -2.85
N SER A 154 -20.65 28.39 -3.17
CA SER A 154 -20.10 28.77 -4.47
C SER A 154 -20.41 27.78 -5.61
N ALA A 155 -21.23 26.75 -5.33
CA ALA A 155 -21.67 25.70 -6.26
C ALA A 155 -20.53 25.00 -7.05
N PRO A 156 -19.40 24.59 -6.43
CA PRO A 156 -18.35 23.84 -7.11
C PRO A 156 -18.81 22.46 -7.61
N PHE A 157 -19.97 21.99 -7.15
CA PHE A 157 -20.58 20.72 -7.51
C PHE A 157 -21.65 20.86 -8.61
N SER A 158 -21.79 22.05 -9.21
CA SER A 158 -22.57 22.26 -10.45
C SER A 158 -21.89 21.72 -11.71
N LYS A 159 -20.62 21.28 -11.60
CA LYS A 159 -19.83 20.75 -12.72
C LYS A 159 -19.99 19.23 -12.81
N THR A 160 -20.02 18.71 -14.04
CA THR A 160 -20.05 17.26 -14.30
C THR A 160 -18.70 16.56 -14.12
N ARG A 161 -17.67 17.28 -13.65
CA ARG A 161 -16.36 16.71 -13.31
C ARG A 161 -16.01 17.01 -11.87
N TYR A 162 -15.77 15.97 -11.10
CA TYR A 162 -15.27 16.06 -9.73
C TYR A 162 -13.80 15.65 -9.68
N SER A 163 -13.00 16.38 -8.91
CA SER A 163 -11.63 16.03 -8.54
C SER A 163 -11.60 15.72 -7.06
N VAL A 164 -11.16 14.51 -6.72
CA VAL A 164 -11.03 14.05 -5.33
C VAL A 164 -9.55 13.85 -5.04
N SER A 165 -9.10 14.31 -3.88
CA SER A 165 -7.74 14.10 -3.39
C SER A 165 -7.74 13.99 -1.87
N PHE A 166 -6.93 13.09 -1.33
CA PHE A 166 -6.73 12.93 0.10
C PHE A 166 -5.44 12.17 0.42
N LYS A 167 -5.04 12.21 1.69
CA LYS A 167 -3.97 11.38 2.24
C LYS A 167 -4.49 10.56 3.41
N VAL A 168 -4.08 9.30 3.49
CA VAL A 168 -4.36 8.41 4.63
C VAL A 168 -3.03 8.03 5.26
N SER A 169 -2.94 8.06 6.58
CA SER A 169 -1.75 7.53 7.26
C SER A 169 -1.58 6.05 6.95
N ALA A 170 -0.40 5.63 6.47
CA ALA A 170 -0.17 4.23 6.13
C ALA A 170 -0.16 3.33 7.38
N ASN A 171 0.14 3.88 8.56
CA ASN A 171 0.03 3.13 9.82
C ASN A 171 -1.43 2.73 10.14
N ALA A 172 -2.42 3.40 9.52
CA ALA A 172 -3.82 3.03 9.58
C ALA A 172 -4.20 1.97 8.52
N LEU A 173 -3.33 1.68 7.55
CA LEU A 173 -3.56 0.79 6.40
C LEU A 173 -2.61 -0.41 6.44
N LYS A 174 -3.13 -1.59 6.80
CA LYS A 174 -2.38 -2.86 6.74
C LYS A 174 -2.13 -3.31 5.29
N SER A 175 -3.07 -3.00 4.41
CA SER A 175 -2.99 -3.19 2.96
C SER A 175 -3.55 -1.95 2.29
N ILE A 176 -2.97 -1.56 1.16
CA ILE A 176 -3.46 -0.40 0.40
C ILE A 176 -4.49 -0.92 -0.61
N ARG A 177 -5.71 -1.16 -0.11
CA ARG A 177 -6.88 -1.58 -0.88
C ARG A 177 -7.97 -0.53 -0.65
N ILE A 178 -8.14 0.35 -1.62
CA ILE A 178 -9.00 1.53 -1.49
C ILE A 178 -10.03 1.52 -2.61
N GLY A 179 -11.30 1.56 -2.23
CA GLY A 179 -12.43 1.84 -3.11
C GLY A 179 -13.01 3.22 -2.81
N ALA A 180 -13.59 3.87 -3.81
CA ALA A 180 -14.29 5.13 -3.64
C ALA A 180 -15.53 5.20 -4.52
N THR A 181 -16.55 5.91 -4.07
CA THR A 181 -17.68 6.33 -4.92
C THR A 181 -18.13 7.73 -4.54
N VAL A 182 -18.71 8.44 -5.50
CA VAL A 182 -19.27 9.78 -5.29
C VAL A 182 -20.78 9.78 -5.43
N GLY A 183 -21.38 10.84 -4.92
CA GLY A 183 -22.82 11.02 -4.93
C GLY A 183 -23.23 12.47 -4.74
N GLY A 184 -24.53 12.67 -4.55
CA GLY A 184 -25.12 13.96 -4.26
C GLY A 184 -26.33 13.82 -3.35
N ILE A 185 -26.99 14.95 -3.09
CA ILE A 185 -28.17 15.01 -2.23
C ILE A 185 -29.32 15.62 -3.03
N LEU A 186 -30.46 14.93 -3.06
CA LEU A 186 -31.71 15.52 -3.56
C LEU A 186 -32.39 16.22 -2.38
N ILE A 187 -32.84 17.47 -2.56
CA ILE A 187 -33.45 18.27 -1.47
C ILE A 187 -34.88 18.66 -1.87
N ALA A 188 -35.87 18.09 -1.18
CA ALA A 188 -37.27 18.44 -1.38
C ALA A 188 -37.51 19.90 -0.95
N HIS A 189 -37.84 20.80 -1.88
CA HIS A 189 -38.01 22.22 -1.56
C HIS A 189 -39.10 22.49 -0.50
N SER A 190 -40.20 21.73 -0.53
CA SER A 190 -41.36 21.92 0.36
C SER A 190 -41.14 21.39 1.77
N THR A 191 -40.48 20.23 1.92
CA THR A 191 -40.31 19.56 3.22
C THR A 191 -38.90 19.71 3.78
N LYS A 192 -37.95 20.24 2.98
CA LYS A 192 -36.51 20.25 3.26
C LYS A 192 -35.93 18.85 3.51
N GLN A 193 -36.65 17.80 3.12
CA GLN A 193 -36.19 16.43 3.24
C GLN A 193 -35.04 16.16 2.27
N GLU A 194 -33.98 15.56 2.80
CA GLU A 194 -32.78 15.20 2.05
C GLU A 194 -32.78 13.72 1.70
N TYR A 195 -32.36 13.40 0.47
CA TYR A 195 -32.20 12.04 0.00
C TYR A 195 -30.76 11.85 -0.50
N PRO A 196 -29.88 11.18 0.28
CA PRO A 196 -28.53 10.89 -0.15
C PRO A 196 -28.53 9.83 -1.25
N LEU A 197 -27.79 10.09 -2.32
CA LEU A 197 -27.66 9.23 -3.49
C LEU A 197 -26.18 9.01 -3.78
N LEU A 198 -25.73 7.76 -3.75
CA LEU A 198 -24.37 7.35 -4.14
C LEU A 198 -24.39 6.66 -5.50
N SER A 199 -23.28 6.71 -6.24
CA SER A 199 -23.14 5.85 -7.41
C SER A 199 -22.84 4.41 -7.00
N SER A 200 -23.49 3.46 -7.65
CA SER A 200 -23.08 2.04 -7.60
C SER A 200 -21.86 1.75 -8.50
N LYS A 201 -21.48 2.67 -9.38
CA LYS A 201 -20.22 2.59 -10.10
C LYS A 201 -19.15 3.26 -9.26
N GLY A 202 -18.43 2.48 -8.47
CA GLY A 202 -17.25 2.94 -7.74
C GLY A 202 -15.97 2.80 -8.57
N VAL A 203 -14.87 3.24 -7.96
CA VAL A 203 -13.52 3.13 -8.50
C VAL A 203 -12.58 2.54 -7.45
N SER A 204 -11.66 1.71 -7.92
CA SER A 204 -10.46 1.32 -7.20
C SER A 204 -9.24 1.56 -8.08
N PHE A 205 -8.08 1.09 -7.66
CA PHE A 205 -6.81 1.36 -8.33
C PHE A 205 -6.16 0.05 -8.74
N SER A 206 -5.56 0.04 -9.93
CA SER A 206 -4.73 -1.11 -10.36
C SER A 206 -3.58 -1.37 -9.39
N PRO A 207 -2.94 -2.55 -9.43
CA PRO A 207 -1.75 -2.84 -8.62
C PRO A 207 -0.58 -1.87 -8.85
N SER A 208 -0.50 -1.20 -10.00
CA SER A 208 0.52 -0.17 -10.27
C SER A 208 0.20 1.18 -9.60
N GLY A 209 -1.05 1.37 -9.18
CA GLY A 209 -1.56 2.61 -8.61
C GLY A 209 -1.90 3.71 -9.62
N HIS A 210 -1.74 3.50 -10.94
CA HIS A 210 -1.89 4.56 -11.96
C HIS A 210 -3.12 4.43 -12.87
N GLN A 211 -3.92 3.38 -12.70
CA GLN A 211 -5.10 3.13 -13.52
C GLN A 211 -6.35 2.98 -12.65
N CYS A 212 -7.47 3.45 -13.17
CA CYS A 212 -8.78 3.29 -12.56
C CYS A 212 -9.31 1.88 -12.83
N GLU A 213 -9.71 1.18 -11.79
CA GLU A 213 -10.34 -0.13 -11.87
C GLU A 213 -11.80 -0.02 -11.41
N TYR A 214 -12.66 -0.87 -11.95
CA TYR A 214 -14.05 -0.93 -11.49
C TYR A 214 -14.10 -1.39 -10.03
N PHE A 215 -14.99 -0.79 -9.26
CA PHE A 215 -15.27 -1.21 -7.89
C PHE A 215 -16.78 -1.15 -7.63
N ASP A 216 -17.34 -2.23 -7.09
CA ASP A 216 -18.73 -2.27 -6.66
C ASP A 216 -18.80 -2.01 -5.15
N PRO A 217 -19.27 -0.80 -4.73
CA PRO A 217 -19.36 -0.42 -3.32
C PRO A 217 -20.38 -1.25 -2.52
N GLN A 218 -21.23 -2.02 -3.18
CA GLN A 218 -22.28 -2.85 -2.56
C GLN A 218 -21.86 -4.33 -2.45
N SER A 219 -20.85 -4.76 -3.21
CA SER A 219 -20.43 -6.17 -3.26
C SER A 219 -19.75 -6.67 -1.99
N GLY A 220 -19.13 -5.77 -1.22
CA GLY A 220 -18.27 -6.14 -0.08
C GLY A 220 -16.96 -6.83 -0.49
N ILE A 221 -16.65 -6.91 -1.79
CA ILE A 221 -15.45 -7.56 -2.32
C ILE A 221 -14.30 -6.55 -2.33
N ALA A 222 -13.16 -6.91 -1.74
CA ALA A 222 -11.98 -6.07 -1.74
C ALA A 222 -11.40 -5.89 -3.15
N PRO A 223 -11.00 -4.67 -3.55
CA PRO A 223 -10.26 -4.47 -4.78
C PRO A 223 -8.86 -5.07 -4.66
N GLN A 224 -8.16 -5.13 -5.80
CA GLN A 224 -6.73 -5.48 -5.82
C GLN A 224 -5.94 -4.48 -4.96
N SER A 225 -4.89 -4.97 -4.33
CA SER A 225 -3.97 -4.15 -3.55
C SER A 225 -3.02 -3.37 -4.46
N LEU A 226 -2.58 -2.21 -3.98
CA LEU A 226 -1.40 -1.56 -4.53
C LEU A 226 -0.17 -2.45 -4.30
N LYS A 227 0.54 -2.77 -5.38
CA LYS A 227 1.86 -3.40 -5.30
C LYS A 227 2.87 -2.32 -4.92
N VAL A 228 3.51 -2.51 -3.78
CA VAL A 228 4.59 -1.62 -3.32
C VAL A 228 5.88 -2.42 -3.33
N ASP A 229 6.79 -2.06 -4.23
CA ASP A 229 8.11 -2.67 -4.25
C ASP A 229 8.90 -2.21 -3.00
N PRO A 230 9.49 -3.14 -2.24
CA PRO A 230 10.23 -2.82 -1.04
C PRO A 230 11.48 -2.03 -1.39
N LYS A 231 11.67 -0.89 -0.71
CA LYS A 231 12.95 -0.18 -0.72
C LYS A 231 13.88 -0.85 0.28
N PHE A 232 14.96 -1.46 -0.21
CA PHE A 232 15.97 -2.10 0.62
C PHE A 232 17.07 -1.12 1.02
N HIS A 233 17.43 -1.13 2.29
CA HIS A 233 18.59 -0.41 2.80
C HIS A 233 19.53 -1.37 3.53
N LEU A 234 20.82 -1.25 3.23
CA LEU A 234 21.86 -2.01 3.91
C LEU A 234 22.23 -1.31 5.22
N ILE A 235 22.14 -2.02 6.34
CA ILE A 235 22.39 -1.44 7.67
C ILE A 235 23.88 -1.49 8.04
N SER A 236 24.63 -2.47 7.54
CA SER A 236 26.07 -2.61 7.81
C SER A 236 26.82 -2.99 6.54
N SER A 237 27.99 -2.36 6.33
CA SER A 237 28.72 -2.36 5.07
C SER A 237 30.19 -2.83 5.16
N ILE A 238 30.76 -3.02 6.36
CA ILE A 238 32.18 -3.34 6.52
C ILE A 238 32.35 -4.60 7.37
N TRP A 239 33.05 -5.59 6.81
CA TRP A 239 33.42 -6.83 7.50
C TRP A 239 34.93 -6.89 7.70
N GLN A 240 35.39 -6.54 8.90
CA GLN A 240 36.80 -6.58 9.22
C GLN A 240 37.19 -7.94 9.80
N LEU A 241 38.15 -8.60 9.16
CA LEU A 241 38.77 -9.84 9.63
C LEU A 241 39.83 -9.55 10.70
N LYS A 242 39.98 -10.46 11.66
CA LYS A 242 41.14 -10.45 12.57
C LYS A 242 42.40 -10.74 11.78
N ASN A 243 43.52 -10.21 12.27
CA ASN A 243 44.84 -10.54 11.72
C ASN A 243 45.04 -12.05 11.77
N LEU A 244 45.55 -12.60 10.68
CA LEU A 244 45.86 -14.01 10.54
C LEU A 244 47.37 -14.15 10.37
N ASP A 245 47.95 -15.10 11.09
CA ASP A 245 49.35 -15.45 10.94
C ASP A 245 49.58 -16.13 9.58
N LEU A 246 50.61 -15.67 8.85
CA LEU A 246 50.87 -16.13 7.49
C LEU A 246 51.37 -17.57 7.47
N ASP A 247 52.24 -17.94 8.42
CA ASP A 247 52.77 -19.29 8.52
C ASP A 247 51.63 -20.26 8.84
N TYR A 248 50.76 -19.89 9.78
CA TYR A 248 49.56 -20.65 10.08
C TYR A 248 48.62 -20.79 8.87
N LEU A 249 48.42 -19.74 8.07
CA LEU A 249 47.63 -19.81 6.85
C LEU A 249 48.25 -20.79 5.85
N LEU A 250 49.56 -20.67 5.59
CA LEU A 250 50.28 -21.52 4.66
C LEU A 250 50.30 -22.98 5.12
N GLU A 251 50.57 -23.24 6.41
CA GLU A 251 50.52 -24.56 7.03
C GLU A 251 49.12 -25.17 6.96
N ALA A 252 48.08 -24.40 7.31
CA ALA A 252 46.70 -24.88 7.25
C ALA A 252 46.28 -25.22 5.80
N LEU A 253 46.69 -24.40 4.83
CA LEU A 253 46.43 -24.67 3.41
C LEU A 253 47.25 -25.86 2.89
N ALA A 254 48.48 -26.06 3.37
CA ALA A 254 49.36 -27.16 2.98
C ALA A 254 48.96 -28.50 3.61
N ALA A 255 48.60 -28.51 4.90
CA ALA A 255 48.20 -29.70 5.66
C ALA A 255 46.90 -30.35 5.14
N HIS A 256 46.11 -29.61 4.36
CA HIS A 256 44.88 -30.12 3.74
C HIS A 256 45.07 -30.76 2.36
N GLY A 257 46.32 -30.88 1.88
CA GLY A 257 46.67 -31.54 0.62
C GLY A 257 46.20 -30.73 -0.59
N LYS A 258 47.11 -30.44 -1.54
CA LYS A 258 46.86 -29.84 -2.87
C LYS A 258 45.43 -29.39 -3.13
N LEU A 259 45.11 -28.09 -2.97
CA LEU A 259 44.04 -27.35 -3.66
C LEU A 259 42.69 -28.06 -3.96
N THR A 260 42.30 -29.09 -3.21
CA THR A 260 41.03 -29.80 -3.39
C THR A 260 40.06 -29.39 -2.28
N THR A 261 39.53 -28.18 -2.41
CA THR A 261 38.11 -27.79 -2.25
C THR A 261 37.26 -28.22 -1.02
N ALA A 262 37.75 -28.95 -0.01
CA ALA A 262 36.87 -29.52 1.03
C ALA A 262 36.91 -28.82 2.40
N ARG A 263 38.05 -28.28 2.85
CA ARG A 263 38.18 -27.63 4.17
C ARG A 263 38.94 -26.32 4.07
N GLY A 264 38.22 -25.22 3.87
CA GLY A 264 38.78 -23.88 3.98
C GLY A 264 39.16 -23.56 5.43
N LEU A 265 39.92 -22.48 5.62
CA LEU A 265 40.24 -21.93 6.93
C LEU A 265 39.20 -20.87 7.32
N HIS A 266 38.56 -21.03 8.48
CA HIS A 266 37.59 -20.03 8.95
C HIS A 266 38.29 -18.78 9.50
N ALA A 267 38.16 -17.67 8.78
CA ALA A 267 38.65 -16.37 9.22
C ALA A 267 37.67 -15.72 10.20
N LEU A 268 38.19 -15.29 11.35
CA LEU A 268 37.39 -14.66 12.40
C LEU A 268 37.17 -13.18 12.13
N LEU A 269 35.96 -12.68 12.39
CA LEU A 269 35.65 -11.26 12.33
C LEU A 269 36.11 -10.56 13.63
N VAL A 270 36.56 -9.32 13.52
CA VAL A 270 36.91 -8.46 14.67
C VAL A 270 35.67 -8.24 15.53
N ASN A 271 34.55 -7.86 14.91
CA ASN A 271 33.27 -7.66 15.58
C ASN A 271 32.15 -8.41 14.84
N PRO A 272 31.89 -9.69 15.20
CA PRO A 272 30.87 -10.50 14.54
C PRO A 272 29.45 -9.91 14.59
N LYS A 273 29.11 -9.17 15.67
CA LYS A 273 27.78 -8.56 15.81
C LYS A 273 27.63 -7.34 14.87
N ALA A 274 28.63 -6.48 14.79
CA ALA A 274 28.60 -5.31 13.91
C ALA A 274 28.77 -5.69 12.42
N SER A 275 29.32 -6.87 12.13
CA SER A 275 29.55 -7.37 10.76
C SER A 275 28.35 -8.10 10.16
N GLN A 276 27.16 -8.02 10.76
CA GLN A 276 25.98 -8.66 10.20
C GLN A 276 25.55 -7.98 8.91
N PHE A 277 25.27 -8.75 7.86
CA PHE A 277 24.57 -8.24 6.68
C PHE A 277 23.09 -8.14 7.02
N CYS A 278 22.58 -6.93 7.18
CA CYS A 278 21.18 -6.73 7.50
C CYS A 278 20.52 -5.84 6.45
N LEU A 279 19.39 -6.31 5.94
CA LEU A 279 18.52 -5.58 5.05
C LEU A 279 17.34 -5.04 5.85
N SER A 280 17.17 -3.73 5.87
CA SER A 280 15.91 -3.11 6.27
C SER A 280 15.04 -2.86 5.05
N TYR A 281 13.73 -3.06 5.22
CA TYR A 281 12.74 -2.82 4.18
C TYR A 281 11.39 -2.41 4.77
N ARG A 282 10.59 -1.69 4.01
CA ARG A 282 9.20 -1.38 4.41
C ARG A 282 8.31 -2.57 4.13
N SER A 283 7.57 -3.02 5.15
CA SER A 283 6.72 -4.21 5.04
C SER A 283 5.38 -3.98 4.34
N ILE A 284 4.95 -2.72 4.21
CA ILE A 284 3.65 -2.37 3.62
C ILE A 284 3.58 -2.77 2.14
N GLY A 285 2.46 -3.37 1.74
CA GLY A 285 2.22 -3.79 0.36
C GLY A 285 3.04 -5.00 -0.10
N ILE A 286 3.78 -5.65 0.81
CA ILE A 286 4.47 -6.90 0.50
C ILE A 286 3.46 -8.05 0.43
N GLU A 287 3.27 -8.57 -0.77
CA GLU A 287 2.41 -9.72 -1.04
C GLU A 287 3.22 -10.89 -1.56
N ASN A 288 3.37 -11.95 -0.75
CA ASN A 288 3.85 -13.30 -1.09
C ASN A 288 5.02 -13.44 -2.11
N THR A 289 5.72 -12.36 -2.41
CA THR A 289 6.75 -12.27 -3.44
C THR A 289 8.05 -12.73 -2.83
N LYS A 290 8.72 -13.66 -3.50
CA LYS A 290 10.08 -14.01 -3.13
C LYS A 290 11.03 -13.06 -3.82
N TYR A 291 12.16 -12.79 -3.16
CA TYR A 291 13.23 -11.97 -3.71
C TYR A 291 14.48 -12.82 -3.78
N MET A 292 15.13 -12.82 -4.92
CA MET A 292 16.44 -13.43 -5.11
C MET A 292 17.52 -12.47 -4.63
N ILE A 293 18.40 -12.94 -3.76
CA ILE A 293 19.65 -12.29 -3.39
C ILE A 293 20.80 -13.00 -4.11
N LYS A 294 21.66 -12.20 -4.73
CA LYS A 294 22.97 -12.62 -5.26
C LYS A 294 24.04 -11.59 -4.90
N ALA A 295 25.30 -11.99 -4.97
CA ALA A 295 26.43 -11.08 -4.79
C ALA A 295 27.46 -11.25 -5.90
N SER A 296 28.12 -10.16 -6.27
CA SER A 296 29.29 -10.15 -7.14
C SER A 296 30.46 -9.47 -6.43
N SER A 297 31.67 -9.92 -6.69
CA SER A 297 32.91 -9.31 -6.18
C SER A 297 33.49 -8.31 -7.17
N LEU A 298 34.10 -7.23 -6.67
CA LEU A 298 34.84 -6.26 -7.48
C LEU A 298 36.15 -6.88 -8.03
N ASN A 299 36.81 -7.72 -7.23
CA ASN A 299 38.00 -8.46 -7.66
C ASN A 299 37.69 -9.65 -8.56
N GLY A 300 36.42 -10.07 -8.63
CA GLY A 300 35.94 -11.15 -9.48
C GLY A 300 35.98 -12.53 -8.82
N LEU A 301 35.95 -13.56 -9.65
CA LEU A 301 35.97 -14.96 -9.23
C LEU A 301 37.32 -15.60 -9.56
N SER A 302 37.67 -16.62 -8.78
CA SER A 302 38.79 -17.52 -9.10
C SER A 302 38.60 -18.19 -10.46
N ALA A 303 39.67 -18.67 -11.10
CA ALA A 303 39.62 -19.25 -12.46
C ALA A 303 38.63 -20.43 -12.62
N ASN A 304 38.36 -21.16 -11.55
CA ASN A 304 37.37 -22.25 -11.52
C ASN A 304 35.94 -21.77 -11.18
N ASN A 305 35.72 -20.46 -11.04
CA ASN A 305 34.47 -19.80 -10.65
C ASN A 305 33.88 -20.26 -9.30
N GLN A 306 34.70 -20.80 -8.40
CA GLN A 306 34.21 -21.37 -7.14
C GLN A 306 34.35 -20.45 -5.93
N HIS A 307 35.22 -19.43 -6.00
CA HIS A 307 35.58 -18.56 -4.88
C HIS A 307 35.61 -17.11 -5.35
N PHE A 308 35.31 -16.18 -4.43
CA PHE A 308 35.71 -14.78 -4.57
C PHE A 308 37.21 -14.61 -4.26
N GLN A 309 37.77 -13.44 -4.54
CA GLN A 309 39.19 -13.17 -4.34
C GLN A 309 39.42 -11.92 -3.49
N LEU A 310 40.10 -12.07 -2.36
CA LEU A 310 40.73 -10.95 -1.68
C LEU A 310 42.01 -10.61 -2.43
N ARG A 311 42.24 -9.33 -2.72
CA ARG A 311 43.44 -8.86 -3.42
C ARG A 311 44.29 -8.01 -2.50
N GLU A 312 45.60 -8.20 -2.58
CA GLU A 312 46.57 -7.39 -1.87
C GLU A 312 46.52 -5.93 -2.34
N ASN A 313 46.53 -4.98 -1.42
CA ASN A 313 46.45 -3.56 -1.76
C ASN A 313 47.69 -3.03 -2.50
N ALA A 314 48.88 -3.59 -2.21
CA ALA A 314 50.17 -3.13 -2.74
C ALA A 314 50.78 -4.09 -3.78
N GLY A 315 50.05 -5.13 -4.19
CA GLY A 315 50.58 -6.20 -5.03
C GLY A 315 49.51 -6.90 -5.87
N ASN A 316 49.89 -8.05 -6.44
CA ASN A 316 49.02 -8.89 -7.28
C ASN A 316 48.69 -10.23 -6.61
N ASN A 317 49.05 -10.40 -5.34
CA ASN A 317 48.74 -11.61 -4.60
C ASN A 317 47.24 -11.66 -4.29
N THR A 318 46.68 -12.86 -4.32
CA THR A 318 45.25 -13.08 -4.07
C THR A 318 45.02 -14.18 -3.05
N ILE A 319 43.90 -14.12 -2.33
CA ILE A 319 43.46 -15.21 -1.44
C ILE A 319 42.01 -15.54 -1.81
N ASN A 320 41.77 -16.80 -2.15
CA ASN A 320 40.43 -17.27 -2.49
C ASN A 320 39.57 -17.34 -1.23
N TYR A 321 38.29 -16.97 -1.32
CA TYR A 321 37.36 -17.10 -0.19
C TYR A 321 35.91 -17.39 -0.59
N GLN A 322 35.15 -17.93 0.36
CA GLN A 322 33.69 -18.03 0.30
C GLN A 322 33.06 -17.40 1.54
N VAL A 323 31.80 -17.01 1.39
CA VAL A 323 31.00 -16.45 2.49
C VAL A 323 29.78 -17.32 2.71
N ARG A 324 29.67 -17.89 3.93
CA ARG A 324 28.47 -18.60 4.37
C ARG A 324 27.62 -17.66 5.21
N MET A 325 26.46 -17.28 4.68
CA MET A 325 25.53 -16.36 5.30
C MET A 325 24.58 -17.12 6.22
N LYS A 326 24.67 -16.87 7.53
CA LYS A 326 23.91 -17.59 8.56
C LYS A 326 22.89 -16.68 9.24
N ASN A 327 21.61 -16.95 9.05
CA ASN A 327 20.52 -16.35 9.80
C ASN A 327 20.23 -17.20 11.05
N ALA A 328 20.25 -16.57 12.23
CA ALA A 328 20.07 -17.26 13.50
C ALA A 328 18.60 -17.65 13.76
N GLU A 329 17.65 -16.84 13.30
CA GLU A 329 16.21 -17.02 13.51
C GLU A 329 15.61 -18.05 12.55
N ASN A 330 16.13 -18.12 11.33
CA ASN A 330 15.61 -18.98 10.28
C ASN A 330 16.76 -19.57 9.46
N ARG A 331 17.17 -20.79 9.81
CA ARG A 331 18.21 -21.51 9.07
C ARG A 331 17.82 -21.80 7.62
N GLY A 332 16.53 -21.83 7.29
CA GLY A 332 16.02 -22.05 5.94
C GLY A 332 16.38 -20.94 4.97
N VAL A 333 16.74 -19.74 5.45
CA VAL A 333 17.21 -18.62 4.62
C VAL A 333 18.74 -18.47 4.59
N ASN A 334 19.49 -19.47 5.07
CA ASN A 334 20.94 -19.50 4.89
C ASN A 334 21.31 -19.67 3.41
N PHE A 335 22.47 -19.14 3.03
CA PHE A 335 23.03 -19.29 1.68
C PHE A 335 24.55 -19.14 1.66
N GLU A 336 25.18 -19.59 0.58
CA GLU A 336 26.62 -19.52 0.35
C GLU A 336 26.98 -18.76 -0.93
N LEU A 337 27.95 -17.86 -0.84
CA LEU A 337 28.45 -17.08 -1.97
C LEU A 337 29.86 -17.54 -2.37
N PRO A 338 30.21 -17.59 -3.67
CA PRO A 338 29.45 -17.05 -4.82
C PRO A 338 28.39 -17.97 -5.43
N LYS A 339 28.39 -19.27 -5.10
CA LYS A 339 27.66 -20.30 -5.88
C LYS A 339 26.13 -20.26 -5.75
N GLU A 340 25.57 -19.88 -4.61
CA GLU A 340 24.13 -19.95 -4.38
C GLU A 340 23.44 -18.61 -4.64
N GLN A 341 22.34 -18.67 -5.39
CA GLN A 341 21.32 -17.62 -5.40
C GLN A 341 20.27 -17.99 -4.36
N LYS A 342 19.89 -17.03 -3.52
CA LYS A 342 18.93 -17.30 -2.44
C LYS A 342 17.63 -16.57 -2.63
N PHE A 343 16.53 -17.33 -2.71
CA PHE A 343 15.20 -16.78 -2.57
C PHE A 343 14.87 -16.58 -1.10
N ILE A 344 14.49 -15.35 -0.76
CA ILE A 344 13.99 -14.94 0.54
C ILE A 344 12.53 -14.54 0.40
N LYS A 345 11.72 -14.91 1.39
CA LYS A 345 10.37 -14.39 1.51
C LYS A 345 10.41 -13.28 2.56
N LEU A 346 9.96 -12.09 2.18
CA LEU A 346 9.88 -10.97 3.11
C LEU A 346 8.74 -11.22 4.11
N ARG A 347 8.97 -10.84 5.36
CA ARG A 347 7.94 -10.87 6.40
C ARG A 347 7.07 -9.64 6.22
N ASN A 348 5.79 -9.78 6.52
CA ASN A 348 4.86 -8.66 6.59
C ASN A 348 4.21 -8.66 7.97
N ASN A 349 4.77 -7.88 8.90
CA ASN A 349 4.17 -7.68 10.23
C ASN A 349 3.29 -6.42 10.30
N ASN A 350 2.90 -5.86 9.14
CA ASN A 350 1.86 -4.85 9.00
C ASN A 350 2.02 -3.61 9.89
N ASN A 351 3.19 -2.95 9.95
CA ASN A 351 3.26 -1.49 10.23
C ASN A 351 4.65 -0.85 10.30
N ASP A 352 5.74 -1.58 10.14
CA ASP A 352 7.08 -1.02 10.37
C ASP A 352 8.13 -1.36 9.31
N THR A 353 9.28 -0.71 9.48
CA THR A 353 10.53 -1.13 8.87
C THR A 353 10.90 -2.49 9.45
N GLU A 354 10.87 -3.52 8.61
CA GLU A 354 11.31 -4.85 8.95
C GLU A 354 12.80 -5.00 8.66
N GLN A 355 13.44 -5.92 9.39
CA GLN A 355 14.86 -6.21 9.23
C GLN A 355 15.10 -7.71 9.10
N MET A 356 15.99 -8.08 8.19
CA MET A 356 16.49 -9.44 8.08
C MET A 356 18.02 -9.46 8.04
N CYS A 357 18.62 -10.24 8.94
CA CYS A 357 20.06 -10.27 9.16
C CYS A 357 20.69 -11.64 8.91
N TRP A 358 21.92 -11.63 8.42
CA TRP A 358 22.78 -12.80 8.32
C TRP A 358 24.14 -12.47 8.92
N SER A 359 24.66 -13.40 9.71
CA SER A 359 26.04 -13.39 10.19
C SER A 359 26.93 -14.02 9.11
N PRO A 360 27.90 -13.29 8.53
CA PRO A 360 28.82 -13.86 7.57
C PRO A 360 29.84 -14.77 8.28
N LYS A 361 30.12 -15.92 7.68
CA LYS A 361 31.23 -16.81 8.05
C LYS A 361 32.17 -16.90 6.86
N ILE A 362 33.36 -16.35 7.01
CA ILE A 362 34.33 -16.20 5.92
C ILE A 362 35.31 -17.36 5.96
N TRP A 363 35.41 -18.09 4.87
CA TRP A 363 36.29 -19.25 4.73
C TRP A 363 37.31 -18.97 3.64
N LEU A 364 38.60 -19.01 3.99
CA LEU A 364 39.73 -18.80 3.10
C LEU A 364 40.18 -20.13 2.49
N TYR A 365 40.63 -20.09 1.25
CA TYR A 365 41.05 -21.25 0.47
C TYR A 365 42.36 -20.98 -0.24
N GLY A 366 43.03 -22.07 -0.61
CA GLY A 366 44.27 -22.02 -1.37
C GLY A 366 44.08 -21.31 -2.70
N THR A 367 45.12 -20.61 -3.11
CA THR A 367 45.27 -19.95 -4.41
C THR A 367 46.53 -20.47 -5.09
N ASP A 368 46.60 -20.34 -6.42
CA ASP A 368 47.80 -20.68 -7.18
C ASP A 368 48.85 -19.55 -7.15
N THR A 369 48.49 -18.35 -6.66
CA THR A 369 49.43 -17.23 -6.48
C THR A 369 50.24 -17.36 -5.19
N THR A 370 51.48 -16.87 -5.19
CA THR A 370 52.24 -16.68 -3.95
C THR A 370 51.45 -15.80 -2.97
N ILE A 371 51.34 -16.22 -1.71
CA ILE A 371 50.70 -15.42 -0.65
C ILE A 371 51.82 -14.77 0.15
N ASP A 372 51.77 -13.45 0.30
CA ASP A 372 52.75 -12.68 1.08
C ASP A 372 52.05 -11.89 2.21
N LYS A 373 52.83 -11.41 3.17
CA LYS A 373 52.37 -10.56 4.26
C LYS A 373 51.87 -9.23 3.70
N GLY A 374 50.61 -8.91 3.96
CA GLY A 374 50.04 -7.66 3.50
C GLY A 374 48.60 -7.45 3.96
N SER A 375 48.00 -6.36 3.49
CA SER A 375 46.58 -6.09 3.65
C SER A 375 45.84 -6.50 2.39
N TYR A 376 44.83 -7.35 2.56
CA TYR A 376 44.01 -7.88 1.48
C TYR A 376 42.56 -7.42 1.67
N SER A 377 41.91 -7.02 0.58
CA SER A 377 40.53 -6.53 0.60
C SER A 377 39.74 -6.96 -0.64
N ASP A 378 38.41 -6.90 -0.53
CA ASP A 378 37.46 -7.04 -1.63
C ASP A 378 36.20 -6.23 -1.31
N THR A 379 35.41 -5.93 -2.34
CA THR A 379 34.10 -5.27 -2.23
C THR A 379 33.03 -6.16 -2.86
N LEU A 380 32.00 -6.52 -2.08
CA LEU A 380 30.86 -7.30 -2.54
C LEU A 380 29.67 -6.39 -2.85
N ASN A 381 29.15 -6.50 -4.08
CA ASN A 381 27.92 -5.85 -4.51
C ASN A 381 26.76 -6.84 -4.42
N PHE A 382 25.76 -6.53 -3.60
CA PHE A 382 24.56 -7.34 -3.45
C PHE A 382 23.46 -6.83 -4.39
N THR A 383 22.82 -7.75 -5.11
CA THR A 383 21.65 -7.45 -5.95
C THR A 383 20.45 -8.22 -5.41
N ILE A 384 19.33 -7.51 -5.25
CA ILE A 384 18.06 -8.06 -4.80
C ILE A 384 17.03 -7.82 -5.89
N THR A 385 16.39 -8.89 -6.37
CA THR A 385 15.41 -8.83 -7.45
C THR A 385 14.16 -9.63 -7.10
N PRO A 386 12.95 -9.12 -7.35
CA PRO A 386 11.73 -9.90 -7.18
C PRO A 386 11.73 -11.12 -8.12
N GLU A 387 11.15 -12.23 -7.67
CA GLU A 387 10.81 -13.38 -8.49
C GLU A 387 9.74 -12.95 -9.52
N ALA A 388 9.98 -13.26 -10.79
CA ALA A 388 9.14 -12.83 -11.92
C ALA A 388 7.85 -13.65 -12.02
#